data_AF-A0A2V7HNQ8-F1
#
_entry.id   AF-A0A2V7HNQ8-F1
#
_cell.length_a   1.000
_cell.length_b   1.000
_cell.length_c   1.000
_cell.angle_alpha   90.00
_cell.angle_beta   90.00
_cell.angle_gamma   90.00
#
_symmetry.space_group_name_H-M   'P 1'
#
loop_
_entity.id
_entity.type
_entity.pdbx_description
1 polymer ?
#
loop_
_entity_poly.entity_id
_entity_poly.type
_entity_poly.pdbx_seq_one_letter_code
_entity_poly.pdbx_strand_id
1 'polypeptide(L)'
;MMALLDRLKQELDRAGKAAQDAFDDGKTRLEAFRTRQLADKAAQSLGYAVYRARKSGGDLDAATYDRLRATLETHDTDAARLESEIELRRQQGAASRGAPSDRSSGGPDSSTDYTSSPS
;
A
#
# COMPACT_ATOMS: atom_id res chain seq x y z
N MET A 1 -35.05 -8.02 -21.00
CA MET A 1 -34.16 -6.98 -21.57
C MET A 1 -33.61 -5.99 -20.52
N MET A 2 -34.32 -5.71 -19.41
CA MET A 2 -33.81 -4.85 -18.31
C MET A 2 -32.68 -5.48 -17.48
N ALA A 3 -32.70 -6.78 -17.23
CA ALA A 3 -31.69 -7.46 -16.40
C ALA A 3 -30.26 -7.41 -16.97
N LEU A 4 -30.12 -7.35 -18.31
CA LEU A 4 -28.82 -7.27 -18.96
C LEU A 4 -28.21 -5.86 -18.84
N LEU A 5 -29.07 -4.83 -18.93
CA LEU A 5 -28.69 -3.43 -18.71
C LEU A 5 -28.33 -3.15 -17.26
N ASP A 6 -29.06 -3.73 -16.30
CA ASP A 6 -28.75 -3.59 -14.87
C ASP A 6 -27.43 -4.27 -14.50
N ARG A 7 -27.12 -5.42 -15.11
CA ARG A 7 -25.84 -6.11 -14.90
C ARG A 7 -24.67 -5.33 -15.48
N LEU A 8 -24.84 -4.73 -16.66
CA LEU A 8 -23.85 -3.83 -17.25
C LEU A 8 -23.57 -2.61 -16.37
N LYS A 9 -24.63 -1.99 -15.80
CA LYS A 9 -24.48 -0.89 -14.84
C LYS A 9 -23.72 -1.32 -13.58
N GLN A 10 -24.06 -2.48 -13.01
CA GLN A 10 -23.36 -3.01 -11.84
C GLN A 10 -21.87 -3.29 -12.12
N GLU A 11 -21.56 -3.84 -13.29
CA GLU A 11 -20.17 -4.09 -13.69
C GLU A 11 -19.41 -2.78 -13.95
N LEU A 12 -20.05 -1.78 -14.56
CA LEU A 12 -19.46 -0.46 -14.76
C LEU A 12 -19.21 0.29 -13.44
N ASP A 13 -20.17 0.24 -12.50
CA ASP A 13 -20.01 0.83 -11.16
C ASP A 13 -18.89 0.12 -10.38
N ARG A 14 -18.79 -1.21 -10.51
CA ARG A 14 -17.72 -1.99 -9.87
C ARG A 14 -16.36 -1.71 -10.48
N ALA A 15 -16.28 -1.58 -11.81
CA ALA A 15 -15.07 -1.19 -12.51
C ALA A 15 -14.67 0.26 -12.19
N GLY A 16 -15.63 1.17 -12.08
CA GLY A 16 -15.41 2.57 -11.71
C GLY A 16 -14.84 2.72 -10.30
N LYS A 17 -15.40 2.00 -9.32
CA LYS A 17 -14.86 1.96 -7.95
C LYS A 17 -13.45 1.37 -7.91
N ALA A 18 -13.22 0.24 -8.59
CA ALA A 18 -11.90 -0.38 -8.64
C ALA A 18 -10.84 0.53 -9.30
N ALA A 19 -11.23 1.30 -10.32
CA ALA A 19 -10.36 2.28 -10.94
C ALA A 19 -10.03 3.43 -9.99
N GLN A 20 -11.03 4.00 -9.29
CA GLN A 20 -10.83 5.05 -8.29
C GLN A 20 -9.88 4.60 -7.17
N ASP A 21 -10.11 3.42 -6.61
CA ASP A 21 -9.26 2.84 -5.56
C ASP A 21 -7.81 2.68 -6.05
N ALA A 22 -7.61 2.20 -7.27
CA ALA A 22 -6.28 2.05 -7.86
C ALA A 22 -5.58 3.39 -8.12
N PHE A 23 -6.32 4.43 -8.50
CA PHE A 23 -5.79 5.79 -8.68
C PHE A 23 -5.35 6.40 -7.35
N ASP A 24 -6.17 6.28 -6.30
CA ASP A 24 -5.86 6.80 -4.97
C ASP A 24 -4.65 6.09 -4.34
N ASP A 25 -4.55 4.77 -4.55
CA ASP A 25 -3.38 3.99 -4.17
C ASP A 25 -2.13 4.43 -4.95
N GLY A 26 -2.27 4.66 -6.26
CA GLY A 26 -1.19 5.16 -7.11
C GLY A 26 -0.68 6.52 -6.65
N LYS A 27 -1.58 7.44 -6.29
CA LYS A 27 -1.24 8.77 -5.76
C LYS A 27 -0.50 8.66 -4.43
N THR A 28 -1.02 7.86 -3.51
CA THR A 28 -0.42 7.68 -2.18
C THR A 28 0.99 7.09 -2.29
N ARG A 29 1.19 6.08 -3.15
CA ARG A 29 2.52 5.49 -3.42
C ARG A 29 3.50 6.49 -4.05
N LEU A 30 3.02 7.31 -4.99
CA LEU A 30 3.83 8.33 -5.63
C LEU A 30 4.27 9.40 -4.62
N GLU A 31 3.38 9.83 -3.75
CA GLU A 31 3.68 10.79 -2.68
C GLU A 31 4.73 10.22 -1.71
N ALA A 32 4.56 8.98 -1.24
CA ALA A 32 5.56 8.33 -0.39
C ALA A 32 6.95 8.28 -1.05
N PHE A 33 7.01 7.89 -2.33
CA PHE A 33 8.26 7.83 -3.07
C PHE A 33 8.91 9.21 -3.22
N ARG A 34 8.12 10.26 -3.51
CA ARG A 34 8.63 11.64 -3.61
C ARG A 34 9.17 12.12 -2.28
N THR A 35 8.45 11.90 -1.18
CA THR A 35 8.89 12.29 0.17
C THR A 35 10.18 11.57 0.54
N ARG A 36 10.30 10.28 0.21
CA ARG A 36 11.54 9.51 0.42
C ARG A 36 12.72 10.08 -0.38
N GLN A 37 12.50 10.45 -1.64
CA GLN A 37 13.54 11.12 -2.43
C GLN A 37 13.96 12.47 -1.85
N LEU A 38 13.05 13.22 -1.23
CA LEU A 38 13.39 14.48 -0.56
C LEU A 38 14.24 14.23 0.69
N ALA A 39 13.89 13.22 1.49
CA ALA A 39 14.71 12.78 2.61
C ALA A 39 16.12 12.36 2.17
N ASP A 40 16.24 11.53 1.12
CA ASP A 40 17.53 11.08 0.61
C ASP A 40 18.38 12.26 0.11
N LYS A 41 17.77 13.25 -0.56
CA LYS A 41 18.45 14.48 -0.98
C LYS A 41 18.90 15.32 0.21
N ALA A 42 18.07 15.45 1.24
CA ALA A 42 18.42 16.15 2.48
C ALA A 42 19.62 15.46 3.16
N ALA A 43 19.60 14.12 3.26
CA ALA A 43 20.69 13.35 3.82
C ALA A 43 22.00 13.52 3.03
N GLN A 44 21.93 13.50 1.69
CA GLN A 44 23.10 13.76 0.83
C GLN A 44 23.65 15.17 1.04
N SER A 45 22.79 16.19 1.15
CA SER A 45 23.23 17.57 1.36
C SER A 45 23.88 17.78 2.72
N LEU A 46 23.31 17.20 3.79
CA LEU A 46 23.89 17.21 5.13
C LEU A 46 25.24 16.49 5.15
N GLY A 47 25.31 15.29 4.58
CA GLY A 47 26.53 14.49 4.51
C GLY A 47 27.64 15.21 3.75
N TYR A 48 27.32 15.85 2.61
CA TYR A 48 28.28 16.63 1.83
C TYR A 48 28.75 17.89 2.59
N ALA A 49 27.87 18.57 3.30
CA ALA A 49 28.22 19.74 4.11
C ALA A 49 29.20 19.37 5.23
N VAL A 50 28.94 18.28 5.96
CA VAL A 50 29.83 17.76 7.01
C VAL A 50 31.17 17.31 6.42
N TYR A 51 31.15 16.57 5.31
CA TYR A 51 32.38 16.13 4.62
C TYR A 51 33.23 17.33 4.20
N ARG A 52 32.62 18.35 3.59
CA ARG A 52 33.32 19.56 3.15
C ARG A 52 33.95 20.30 4.32
N ALA A 53 33.20 20.48 5.41
CA ALA A 53 33.70 21.17 6.60
C ALA A 53 34.93 20.44 7.18
N ARG A 54 34.83 19.12 7.34
CA ARG A 54 35.93 18.27 7.81
C ARG A 54 37.13 18.31 6.88
N LYS A 55 36.91 18.30 5.56
CA LYS A 55 37.98 18.43 4.56
C LYS A 55 38.73 19.76 4.67
N SER A 56 38.04 20.85 5.05
CA SER A 56 38.68 22.15 5.33
C SER A 56 39.33 22.25 6.71
N GLY A 57 39.35 21.16 7.50
CA GLY A 57 39.96 21.13 8.83
C GLY A 57 39.10 21.81 9.92
N GLY A 58 37.82 22.02 9.65
CA GLY A 58 36.87 22.58 10.62
C GLY A 58 35.65 21.68 10.79
N ASP A 59 34.73 22.11 11.65
CA ASP A 59 33.41 21.47 11.78
C ASP A 59 32.33 22.28 11.07
N LEU A 60 31.23 21.61 10.75
CA LEU A 60 30.06 22.30 10.21
C LEU A 60 29.48 23.20 11.29
N ASP A 61 29.17 24.44 10.93
CA ASP A 61 28.49 25.38 11.81
C ASP A 61 27.24 24.76 12.44
N ALA A 62 27.09 24.91 13.76
CA ALA A 62 26.04 24.24 14.53
C ALA A 62 24.64 24.65 14.08
N ALA A 63 24.42 25.94 13.79
CA ALA A 63 23.13 26.43 13.31
C ALA A 63 22.78 25.87 11.92
N THR A 64 23.79 25.72 11.06
CA THR A 64 23.65 25.09 9.74
C THR A 64 23.36 23.60 9.86
N TYR A 65 24.06 22.89 10.75
CA TYR A 65 23.82 21.49 11.04
C TYR A 65 22.38 21.26 11.56
N ASP A 66 21.95 22.04 12.55
CA ASP A 66 20.63 21.91 13.16
C ASP A 66 19.50 22.14 12.15
N ARG A 67 19.63 23.13 11.27
CA ARG A 67 18.62 23.39 10.21
C ARG A 67 18.55 22.23 9.21
N LEU A 68 19.69 21.73 8.74
CA LEU A 68 19.74 20.62 7.79
C LEU A 68 19.22 19.32 8.40
N ARG A 69 19.58 19.08 9.67
CA ARG A 69 19.08 17.95 10.45
C ARG A 69 17.57 18.02 10.63
N ALA A 70 17.02 19.16 11.06
CA ALA A 70 15.58 19.32 11.25
C ALA A 70 14.79 19.11 9.94
N THR A 71 15.36 19.56 8.81
CA THR A 71 14.79 19.33 7.47
C THR A 71 14.78 17.84 7.12
N LEU A 72 15.89 17.13 7.38
CA LEU A 72 15.98 15.69 7.18
C LEU A 72 14.98 14.93 8.06
N GLU A 73 14.93 15.23 9.36
CA GLU A 73 14.00 14.60 10.31
C GLU A 73 12.53 14.79 9.91
N THR A 74 12.18 15.98 9.38
CA THR A 74 10.82 16.24 8.88
C THR A 74 10.47 15.32 7.71
N HIS A 75 11.35 15.27 6.70
CA HIS A 75 11.11 14.43 5.52
C HIS A 75 11.14 12.93 5.83
N ASP A 76 12.03 12.48 6.72
CA ASP A 76 12.08 11.08 7.18
C ASP A 76 10.80 10.69 7.92
N THR A 77 10.31 11.55 8.81
CA THR A 77 9.07 11.30 9.55
C THR A 77 7.87 11.24 8.62
N ASP A 78 7.77 12.17 7.67
CA ASP A 78 6.70 12.19 6.68
C ASP A 78 6.73 10.96 5.76
N ALA A 79 7.93 10.55 5.32
CA ALA A 79 8.10 9.35 4.51
C ALA A 79 7.67 8.09 5.28
N ALA A 80 8.13 7.94 6.53
CA ALA A 80 7.78 6.80 7.37
C ALA A 80 6.28 6.72 7.65
N ARG A 81 5.61 7.87 7.84
CA ARG A 81 4.16 7.94 8.02
C ARG A 81 3.42 7.45 6.78
N LEU A 82 3.79 7.95 5.59
CA LEU A 82 3.18 7.56 4.31
C LEU A 82 3.43 6.09 3.98
N GLU A 83 4.65 5.58 4.22
CA GLU A 83 5.01 4.17 4.05
C GLU A 83 4.15 3.27 4.96
N SER A 84 3.96 3.66 6.23
CA SER A 84 3.11 2.94 7.18
C SER A 84 1.64 2.90 6.74
N GLU A 85 1.12 4.01 6.20
CA GLU A 85 -0.24 4.10 5.69
C GLU A 85 -0.47 3.17 4.48
N ILE A 86 0.51 3.11 3.57
CA ILE A 86 0.48 2.19 2.43
C ILE A 86 0.50 0.73 2.88
N GLU A 87 1.32 0.40 3.89
CA GLU A 87 1.39 -0.94 4.45
C GLU A 87 0.08 -1.35 5.12
N LEU A 88 -0.51 -0.46 5.93
CA LEU A 88 -1.84 -0.66 6.54
C LEU A 88 -2.93 -0.92 5.48
N ARG A 89 -3.01 -0.10 4.42
CA ARG A 89 -3.99 -0.30 3.35
C ARG A 89 -3.75 -1.60 2.58
N ARG A 90 -2.49 -1.98 2.36
CA ARG A 90 -2.14 -3.26 1.73
C ARG A 90 -2.63 -4.44 2.57
N GLN A 91 -2.43 -4.39 3.89
CA GLN A 91 -2.88 -5.43 4.81
C GLN A 91 -4.41 -5.51 4.85
N GLN A 92 -5.11 -4.37 4.87
CA GLN A 92 -6.58 -4.34 4.79
C GLN A 92 -7.07 -4.94 3.47
N GLY A 93 -6.47 -4.56 2.32
CA GLY A 93 -6.83 -5.10 1.01
C GLY A 93 -6.45 -6.59 0.82
N ALA A 94 -5.50 -7.11 1.59
CA ALA A 94 -5.17 -8.54 1.64
C ALA A 94 -6.18 -9.32 2.51
N ALA A 95 -6.56 -8.77 3.67
CA ALA A 95 -7.59 -9.35 4.54
C ALA A 95 -8.96 -9.46 3.84
N SER A 96 -9.34 -8.44 3.05
CA SER A 96 -10.58 -8.45 2.25
C SER A 96 -10.58 -9.50 1.13
N ARG A 97 -9.40 -9.86 0.60
CA ARG A 97 -9.24 -10.91 -0.44
C ARG A 97 -9.05 -12.30 0.15
N GLY A 98 -8.58 -12.39 1.39
CA GLY A 98 -8.29 -13.62 2.10
C GLY A 98 -9.44 -14.16 2.95
N ALA A 99 -10.60 -13.50 3.02
CA ALA A 99 -11.78 -14.07 3.65
C ALA A 99 -12.30 -15.24 2.77
N PRO A 100 -12.15 -16.52 3.19
CA PRO A 100 -12.78 -17.60 2.47
C PRO A 100 -14.29 -17.38 2.56
N SER A 101 -14.95 -17.39 1.40
CA SER A 101 -16.39 -17.57 1.33
C SER A 101 -16.71 -18.96 1.87
N ASP A 102 -16.89 -19.04 3.20
CA ASP A 102 -17.54 -20.16 3.85
C ASP A 102 -19.02 -20.13 3.45
N ARG A 103 -19.34 -20.80 2.33
CA ARG A 103 -20.70 -21.28 2.03
C ARG A 103 -20.61 -22.63 1.33
N SER A 104 -20.83 -23.66 2.15
CA SER A 104 -21.39 -24.92 1.72
C SER A 104 -22.60 -24.72 0.79
N SER A 105 -22.65 -25.50 -0.28
CA SER A 105 -23.91 -26.00 -0.84
C SER A 105 -23.69 -27.44 -1.21
N GLY A 106 -24.25 -28.34 -0.40
CA GLY A 106 -24.14 -29.78 -0.54
C GLY A 106 -24.62 -30.26 -1.91
N GLY A 107 -23.83 -31.11 -2.53
CA GLY A 107 -24.33 -31.99 -3.58
C GLY A 107 -25.09 -33.14 -2.93
N PRO A 108 -26.34 -33.43 -3.33
CA PRO A 108 -26.95 -34.71 -3.00
C PRO A 108 -26.25 -35.75 -3.88
N ASP A 109 -25.24 -36.44 -3.35
CA ASP A 109 -24.77 -37.65 -4.00
C ASP A 109 -25.79 -38.75 -3.68
N SER A 110 -26.79 -38.82 -4.55
CA SER A 110 -27.69 -39.94 -4.70
C SER A 110 -26.90 -41.14 -5.23
N SER A 111 -26.20 -41.83 -4.32
CA SER A 111 -25.69 -43.17 -4.56
C SER A 111 -26.72 -44.19 -4.02
N THR A 112 -27.74 -44.43 -4.83
CA THR A 112 -28.52 -45.67 -4.81
C THR A 112 -27.56 -46.83 -5.08
N ASP A 113 -27.15 -47.55 -4.04
CA ASP A 113 -26.76 -48.95 -4.17
C ASP A 113 -26.85 -49.64 -2.80
N TYR A 114 -28.08 -49.99 -2.43
CA TYR A 114 -28.35 -51.03 -1.45
C TYR A 114 -29.44 -51.93 -2.01
N THR A 115 -29.04 -52.90 -2.82
CA THR A 115 -29.80 -54.14 -3.03
C THR A 115 -28.84 -55.30 -2.88
N SER A 116 -28.67 -55.74 -1.65
CA SER A 116 -28.31 -57.12 -1.34
C SER A 116 -29.43 -57.62 -0.45
N SER A 117 -30.41 -58.27 -1.08
CA SER A 117 -31.44 -59.03 -0.37
C SER A 117 -30.93 -60.44 -0.06
N PRO A 118 -31.42 -61.05 1.03
CA PRO A 118 -30.91 -62.29 1.59
C PRO A 118 -31.57 -63.52 0.95
N SER A 119 -30.86 -64.65 0.94
CA SER A 119 -31.37 -66.02 1.17
C SER A 119 -30.20 -67.00 1.13
#